data_AF-A0A1Z8SRT7-F1
#
_entry.id   AF-A0A1Z8SRT7-F1
#
_cell.length_a   1.000
_cell.length_b   1.000
_cell.length_c   1.000
_cell.angle_alpha   90.00
_cell.angle_beta   90.00
_cell.angle_gamma   90.00
#
_symmetry.space_group_name_H-M   'P 1'
#
loop_
_entity.id
_entity.type
_entity.pdbx_description
1 polymer ?
#
loop_
_entity_poly.entity_id
_entity_poly.type
_entity_poly.pdbx_seq_one_letter_code
_entity_poly.pdbx_strand_id
1 'polypeptide(L)'
;MIYITQFSYFLSGLLLALGTVCSQQAAPAVPEDGLRIMQLMKNPNGVRRYPDALPSLLRMMNEQTWAKFDTDPLFISELTDERMHENPILYINCDDQPNLEFSSEENQALRRYMELGGFVYLDAGIKASFLGTDLGHSYAAWEERPEVREWWSQVFPEKAFIPLDRSHDLFRIFFKGLPKNADLKIESSQKRLPETVLTFVEQEKWPQGTYSFVGIKVKGRLACVASPICAMGWGQDEFGHWIPPISFRIRESAENFDENLKLASFAGGTFEVTREDGLKDIIYSEPGQRPAWVQEPTGRWRIFKYYSGEEISNYAHAFYARLGMNVFLYALLN
;
A
#
# COMPACT_ATOMS: atom_id res chain seq x y z
N MET A 1 -48.02 -40.13 81.25
CA MET A 1 -48.79 -39.06 81.90
C MET A 1 -49.03 -37.98 80.86
N ILE A 2 -50.29 -37.83 80.41
CA ILE A 2 -50.99 -36.61 79.91
C ILE A 2 -50.28 -35.80 78.79
N TYR A 3 -50.64 -35.93 77.50
CA TYR A 3 -51.73 -35.29 76.73
C TYR A 3 -51.62 -33.76 76.46
N ILE A 4 -51.90 -33.40 75.18
CA ILE A 4 -52.50 -32.16 74.60
C ILE A 4 -51.58 -31.36 73.64
N THR A 5 -51.72 -31.43 72.31
CA THR A 5 -52.67 -30.83 71.29
C THR A 5 -52.48 -29.36 70.89
N GLN A 6 -52.60 -29.13 69.56
CA GLN A 6 -53.12 -27.94 68.82
C GLN A 6 -52.16 -26.76 68.51
N PHE A 7 -52.27 -25.97 67.43
CA PHE A 7 -52.95 -25.97 66.11
C PHE A 7 -52.42 -24.72 65.33
N SER A 8 -52.15 -24.86 64.03
CA SER A 8 -52.32 -23.91 62.89
C SER A 8 -51.67 -22.51 62.74
N TYR A 9 -51.51 -22.20 61.43
CA TYR A 9 -51.41 -20.93 60.66
C TYR A 9 -50.01 -20.41 60.26
N PHE A 10 -49.62 -20.46 58.97
CA PHE A 10 -49.91 -19.58 57.81
C PHE A 10 -49.05 -18.29 57.77
N LEU A 11 -48.10 -18.19 56.82
CA LEU A 11 -47.76 -17.05 55.95
C LEU A 11 -46.41 -17.35 55.25
N SER A 12 -46.39 -17.59 53.93
CA SER A 12 -46.16 -16.57 52.88
C SER A 12 -44.71 -16.08 52.79
N GLY A 13 -44.01 -16.49 51.73
CA GLY A 13 -42.68 -16.01 51.38
C GLY A 13 -42.21 -16.57 50.03
N LEU A 14 -42.95 -16.23 48.96
CA LEU A 14 -42.59 -16.50 47.57
C LEU A 14 -41.41 -15.58 47.18
N LEU A 15 -40.21 -16.14 47.00
CA LEU A 15 -39.08 -15.45 46.39
C LEU A 15 -38.83 -16.06 45.00
N LEU A 16 -39.48 -15.45 44.01
CA LEU A 16 -39.21 -15.64 42.58
C LEU A 16 -37.83 -15.05 42.28
N ALA A 17 -36.80 -15.88 42.24
CA ALA A 17 -35.55 -15.53 41.56
C ALA A 17 -35.70 -15.88 40.07
N LEU A 18 -36.09 -14.88 39.28
CA LEU A 18 -35.91 -14.90 37.83
C LEU A 18 -34.40 -14.94 37.56
N GLY A 19 -33.86 -16.14 37.37
CA GLY A 19 -32.52 -16.33 36.84
C GLY A 19 -32.52 -15.88 35.38
N THR A 20 -32.03 -14.67 35.13
CA THR A 20 -31.58 -14.24 33.82
C THR A 20 -30.48 -15.19 33.37
N VAL A 21 -30.82 -16.11 32.47
CA VAL A 21 -29.83 -16.84 31.67
C VAL A 21 -29.18 -15.79 30.76
N CYS A 22 -28.11 -15.17 31.24
CA CYS A 22 -27.16 -14.49 30.37
C CYS A 22 -26.54 -15.57 29.49
N SER A 23 -27.09 -15.72 28.28
CA SER A 23 -26.40 -16.36 27.17
C SER A 23 -25.11 -15.57 26.96
N GLN A 24 -23.99 -16.08 27.49
CA GLN A 24 -22.68 -15.73 26.98
C GLN A 24 -22.64 -16.27 25.56
N GLN A 25 -22.98 -15.43 24.59
CA GLN A 25 -22.47 -15.60 23.25
C GLN A 25 -20.95 -15.62 23.39
N ALA A 26 -20.37 -16.81 23.30
CA ALA A 26 -18.94 -16.97 23.13
C ALA A 26 -18.56 -16.07 21.95
N ALA A 27 -17.65 -15.14 22.19
CA ALA A 27 -17.01 -14.42 21.10
C ALA A 27 -16.51 -15.47 20.10
N PRO A 28 -16.69 -15.27 18.78
CA PRO A 28 -16.20 -16.23 17.79
C PRO A 28 -14.73 -16.51 18.09
N ALA A 29 -14.37 -17.79 18.16
CA ALA A 29 -12.99 -18.20 18.34
C ALA A 29 -12.15 -17.54 17.23
N VAL A 30 -11.21 -16.69 17.62
CA VAL A 30 -10.21 -16.15 16.69
C VAL A 30 -9.46 -17.37 16.14
N PRO A 31 -9.36 -17.55 14.81
CA PRO A 31 -8.58 -18.65 14.25
C PRO A 31 -7.18 -18.64 14.87
N GLU A 32 -6.68 -19.82 15.28
CA GLU A 32 -5.31 -19.94 15.81
C GLU A 32 -4.25 -19.49 14.77
N ASP A 33 -4.63 -19.53 13.49
CA ASP A 33 -3.85 -19.04 12.36
C ASP A 33 -4.17 -17.56 12.08
N GLY A 34 -3.14 -16.72 11.95
CA GLY A 34 -3.31 -15.30 11.63
C GLY A 34 -4.02 -15.07 10.29
N LEU A 35 -4.53 -13.86 10.08
CA LEU A 35 -5.11 -13.43 8.81
C LEU A 35 -4.08 -13.61 7.68
N ARG A 36 -4.43 -14.39 6.66
CA ARG A 36 -3.58 -14.60 5.50
C ARG A 36 -3.92 -13.61 4.38
N ILE A 37 -2.90 -13.09 3.71
CA ILE A 37 -3.05 -12.23 2.54
C ILE A 37 -2.92 -13.08 1.28
N MET A 38 -3.87 -12.96 0.34
CA MET A 38 -3.73 -13.62 -0.95
C MET A 38 -2.77 -12.85 -1.84
N GLN A 39 -1.88 -13.56 -2.53
CA GLN A 39 -1.04 -13.01 -3.58
C GLN A 39 -1.33 -13.71 -4.90
N LEU A 40 -1.71 -12.94 -5.93
CA LEU A 40 -1.88 -13.49 -7.27
C LEU A 40 -0.51 -13.77 -7.91
N MET A 41 -0.34 -15.00 -8.39
CA MET A 41 0.81 -15.44 -9.18
C MET A 41 0.35 -16.37 -10.30
N LYS A 42 0.05 -15.80 -11.48
CA LYS A 42 -0.40 -16.58 -12.65
C LYS A 42 0.61 -17.61 -13.13
N ASN A 43 1.90 -17.33 -12.95
CA ASN A 43 2.98 -18.26 -13.23
C ASN A 43 3.75 -18.55 -11.94
N PRO A 44 3.49 -19.69 -11.26
CA PRO A 44 4.22 -20.07 -10.05
C PRO A 44 5.73 -20.21 -10.25
N ASN A 45 6.16 -20.52 -11.49
CA ASN A 45 7.57 -20.60 -11.88
C ASN A 45 8.11 -19.27 -12.43
N GLY A 46 7.32 -18.20 -12.35
CA GLY A 46 7.69 -16.86 -12.79
C GLY A 46 8.71 -16.21 -11.85
N VAL A 47 9.31 -15.13 -12.32
CA VAL A 47 10.21 -14.32 -11.50
C VAL A 47 9.37 -13.49 -10.52
N ARG A 48 9.58 -13.69 -9.22
CA ARG A 48 9.02 -12.83 -8.17
C ARG A 48 9.94 -11.63 -7.94
N ARG A 49 9.41 -10.42 -8.11
CA ARG A 49 10.03 -9.17 -7.70
C ARG A 49 9.82 -8.99 -6.20
N TYR A 50 10.91 -8.73 -5.49
CA TYR A 50 10.90 -8.52 -4.03
C TYR A 50 10.17 -9.64 -3.27
N PRO A 51 10.62 -10.89 -3.38
CA PRO A 51 9.94 -12.04 -2.76
C PRO A 51 9.77 -11.90 -1.25
N ASP A 52 10.68 -11.19 -0.59
CA ASP A 52 10.69 -10.96 0.86
C ASP A 52 9.85 -9.75 1.30
N ALA A 53 9.34 -8.94 0.36
CA ALA A 53 8.65 -7.68 0.66
C ALA A 53 7.37 -7.88 1.47
N LEU A 54 6.41 -8.65 0.94
CA LEU A 54 5.14 -8.87 1.61
C LEU A 54 5.32 -9.63 2.94
N PRO A 55 6.06 -10.76 3.03
CA PRO A 55 6.33 -11.42 4.31
C PRO A 55 6.94 -10.49 5.36
N SER A 56 7.89 -9.64 4.96
CA SER A 56 8.53 -8.68 5.87
C SER A 56 7.56 -7.61 6.33
N LEU A 57 6.72 -7.08 5.44
CA LEU A 57 5.68 -6.12 5.81
C LEU A 57 4.70 -6.72 6.84
N LEU A 58 4.24 -7.95 6.62
CA LEU A 58 3.32 -8.63 7.53
C LEU A 58 3.95 -8.91 8.89
N ARG A 59 5.24 -9.27 8.93
CA ARG A 59 6.01 -9.38 10.18
C ARG A 59 6.06 -8.04 10.90
N MET A 60 6.36 -6.94 10.20
CA MET A 60 6.33 -5.60 10.80
C MET A 60 4.95 -5.21 11.32
N MET A 61 3.87 -5.60 10.63
CA MET A 61 2.51 -5.38 11.12
C MET A 61 2.24 -6.14 12.40
N ASN A 62 2.68 -7.38 12.52
CA ASN A 62 2.57 -8.18 13.74
C ASN A 62 3.39 -7.59 14.90
N GLU A 63 4.54 -6.97 14.62
CA GLU A 63 5.38 -6.32 15.65
C GLU A 63 4.80 -5.00 16.16
N GLN A 64 4.13 -4.25 15.29
CA GLN A 64 3.77 -2.84 15.56
C GLN A 64 2.27 -2.63 15.78
N THR A 65 1.45 -3.64 15.53
CA THR A 65 0.00 -3.57 15.66
C THR A 65 -0.52 -4.79 16.41
N TRP A 66 -1.81 -4.75 16.79
CA TRP A 66 -2.49 -5.90 17.37
C TRP A 66 -3.11 -6.83 16.31
N ALA A 67 -2.96 -6.50 15.03
CA ALA A 67 -3.36 -7.42 13.97
C ALA A 67 -2.45 -8.65 14.00
N LYS A 68 -3.03 -9.81 13.70
CA LYS A 68 -2.30 -11.07 13.57
C LYS A 68 -2.38 -11.50 12.12
N PHE A 69 -1.28 -11.37 11.40
CA PHE A 69 -1.12 -11.85 10.04
C PHE A 69 -0.32 -13.13 10.02
N ASP A 70 -0.68 -14.04 9.13
CA ASP A 70 0.24 -15.06 8.67
C ASP A 70 1.27 -14.40 7.74
N THR A 71 2.56 -14.58 8.02
CA THR A 71 3.62 -13.98 7.21
C THR A 71 3.91 -14.76 5.93
N ASP A 72 3.33 -15.95 5.77
CA ASP A 72 3.36 -16.72 4.51
C ASP A 72 2.09 -16.43 3.68
N PRO A 73 2.19 -15.66 2.57
CA PRO A 73 1.03 -15.31 1.76
C PRO A 73 0.38 -16.53 1.10
N LEU A 74 -0.93 -16.48 0.93
CA LEU A 74 -1.66 -17.49 0.16
C LEU A 74 -1.51 -17.23 -1.34
N PHE A 75 -0.72 -18.04 -2.04
CA PHE A 75 -0.60 -17.92 -3.49
C PHE A 75 -1.81 -18.54 -4.21
N ILE A 76 -2.39 -17.76 -5.12
CA ILE A 76 -3.43 -18.20 -6.06
C ILE A 76 -2.97 -17.91 -7.50
N SER A 77 -3.36 -18.73 -8.47
CA SER A 77 -2.97 -18.55 -9.87
C SER A 77 -4.09 -17.98 -10.76
N GLU A 78 -5.33 -18.00 -10.26
CA GLU A 78 -6.54 -17.60 -10.98
C GLU A 78 -7.48 -16.82 -10.06
N LEU A 79 -8.29 -15.94 -10.65
CA LEU A 79 -9.24 -15.10 -9.89
C LEU A 79 -10.59 -15.79 -9.62
N THR A 80 -10.77 -17.01 -10.12
CA THR A 80 -11.90 -17.88 -9.81
C THR A 80 -11.64 -18.79 -8.61
N ASP A 81 -10.45 -18.69 -8.00
CA ASP A 81 -10.08 -19.51 -6.84
C ASP A 81 -11.06 -19.31 -5.69
N GLU A 82 -11.67 -20.38 -5.20
CA GLU A 82 -12.72 -20.34 -4.17
C GLU A 82 -12.22 -19.69 -2.87
N ARG A 83 -10.91 -19.77 -2.60
CA ARG A 83 -10.26 -19.17 -1.43
C ARG A 83 -10.34 -17.64 -1.44
N MET A 84 -10.65 -17.02 -2.57
CA MET A 84 -10.94 -15.59 -2.64
C MET A 84 -12.10 -15.16 -1.75
N HIS A 85 -13.06 -16.04 -1.48
CA HIS A 85 -14.19 -15.72 -0.62
C HIS A 85 -13.84 -15.72 0.88
N GLU A 86 -12.75 -16.38 1.26
CA GLU A 86 -12.34 -16.56 2.64
C GLU A 86 -11.29 -15.52 3.08
N ASN A 87 -10.72 -14.78 2.13
CA ASN A 87 -9.61 -13.87 2.38
C ASN A 87 -9.98 -12.45 1.91
N PRO A 88 -9.96 -11.44 2.79
CA PRO A 88 -10.50 -10.10 2.51
C PRO A 88 -9.58 -9.22 1.65
N ILE A 89 -8.32 -9.61 1.45
CA ILE A 89 -7.32 -8.81 0.74
C ILE A 89 -6.64 -9.65 -0.34
N LEU A 90 -6.69 -9.15 -1.57
CA LEU A 90 -5.93 -9.64 -2.72
C LEU A 90 -4.80 -8.65 -3.03
N TYR A 91 -3.58 -9.10 -2.86
CA TYR A 91 -2.37 -8.39 -3.26
C TYR A 91 -1.89 -8.86 -4.63
N ILE A 92 -1.60 -7.91 -5.51
CA ILE A 92 -1.06 -8.18 -6.84
C ILE A 92 0.12 -7.24 -7.03
N ASN A 93 1.33 -7.81 -7.07
CA ASN A 93 2.45 -7.09 -7.66
C ASN A 93 2.34 -7.22 -9.18
N CYS A 94 2.03 -6.11 -9.83
CA CYS A 94 1.79 -6.09 -11.26
C CYS A 94 3.08 -6.38 -12.07
N ASP A 95 4.27 -6.17 -11.51
CA ASP A 95 5.54 -6.50 -12.16
C ASP A 95 5.94 -7.99 -12.03
N ASP A 96 5.20 -8.78 -11.23
CA ASP A 96 5.37 -10.24 -11.13
C ASP A 96 4.56 -10.99 -12.20
N GLN A 97 3.59 -10.33 -12.83
CA GLN A 97 2.65 -10.99 -13.74
C GLN A 97 3.22 -11.05 -15.16
N PRO A 98 3.11 -12.21 -15.86
CA PRO A 98 3.54 -12.31 -17.26
C PRO A 98 2.74 -11.39 -18.19
N ASN A 99 1.46 -11.19 -17.86
CA ASN A 99 0.54 -10.22 -18.45
C ASN A 99 -0.61 -9.98 -17.45
N LEU A 100 -1.44 -8.97 -17.74
CA LEU A 100 -2.67 -8.67 -16.99
C LEU A 100 -3.93 -9.02 -17.79
N GLU A 101 -3.89 -10.12 -18.54
CA GLU A 101 -5.04 -10.61 -19.31
C GLU A 101 -5.76 -11.70 -18.52
N PHE A 102 -7.08 -11.58 -18.37
CA PHE A 102 -7.88 -12.53 -17.58
C PHE A 102 -9.12 -12.94 -18.36
N SER A 103 -9.60 -14.15 -18.09
CA SER A 103 -10.85 -14.63 -18.70
C SER A 103 -12.05 -13.80 -18.24
N SER A 104 -13.16 -13.91 -18.98
CA SER A 104 -14.40 -13.21 -18.64
C SER A 104 -14.95 -13.65 -17.27
N GLU A 105 -14.75 -14.93 -16.95
CA GLU A 105 -15.13 -15.60 -15.73
C GLU A 105 -14.32 -15.07 -14.54
N GLU A 106 -12.99 -14.97 -14.69
CA GLU A 106 -12.09 -14.36 -13.71
C GLU A 106 -12.41 -12.89 -13.44
N ASN A 107 -12.69 -12.11 -14.50
CA ASN A 107 -13.08 -10.70 -14.36
C ASN A 107 -14.42 -10.55 -13.63
N GLN A 108 -15.38 -11.44 -13.88
CA GLN A 108 -16.65 -11.47 -13.15
C GLN A 108 -16.44 -11.89 -11.69
N ALA A 109 -15.57 -12.86 -11.42
CA ALA A 109 -15.22 -13.28 -10.06
C ALA A 109 -14.57 -12.14 -9.28
N LEU A 110 -13.61 -11.42 -9.88
CA LEU A 110 -12.96 -10.26 -9.28
C LEU A 110 -13.94 -9.11 -9.02
N ARG A 111 -14.84 -8.81 -9.97
CA ARG A 111 -15.92 -7.84 -9.76
C ARG A 111 -16.76 -8.23 -8.55
N ARG A 112 -17.22 -9.48 -8.49
CA ARG A 112 -18.05 -9.99 -7.39
C ARG A 112 -17.31 -9.91 -6.06
N TYR A 113 -16.05 -10.30 -6.02
CA TYR A 113 -15.19 -10.18 -4.84
C TYR A 113 -15.17 -8.75 -4.29
N MET A 114 -14.92 -7.75 -5.15
CA MET A 114 -14.98 -6.34 -4.74
C MET A 114 -16.41 -5.87 -4.41
N GLU A 115 -17.45 -6.36 -5.06
CA GLU A 115 -18.82 -6.01 -4.70
C GLU A 115 -19.26 -6.58 -3.34
N LEU A 116 -18.62 -7.66 -2.88
CA LEU A 116 -18.88 -8.33 -1.61
C LEU A 116 -18.02 -7.83 -0.45
N GLY A 117 -17.06 -6.93 -0.69
CA GLY A 117 -16.23 -6.34 0.37
C GLY A 117 -14.73 -6.58 0.21
N GLY A 118 -14.31 -7.46 -0.69
CA GLY A 118 -12.90 -7.74 -0.94
C GLY A 118 -12.12 -6.50 -1.37
N PHE A 119 -10.91 -6.34 -0.85
CA PHE A 119 -10.00 -5.25 -1.22
C PHE A 119 -8.90 -5.77 -2.15
N VAL A 120 -8.54 -4.98 -3.16
CA VAL A 120 -7.48 -5.30 -4.12
C VAL A 120 -6.37 -4.24 -4.04
N TYR A 121 -5.14 -4.69 -3.81
CA TYR A 121 -3.96 -3.81 -3.87
C TYR A 121 -3.08 -4.19 -5.05
N LEU A 122 -2.98 -3.28 -6.02
CA LEU A 122 -2.08 -3.35 -7.18
C LEU A 122 -0.78 -2.58 -6.89
N ASP A 123 0.24 -3.28 -6.40
CA ASP A 123 1.59 -2.72 -6.33
C ASP A 123 2.23 -2.70 -7.72
N ALA A 124 3.02 -1.67 -8.01
CA ALA A 124 3.51 -1.39 -9.37
C ALA A 124 2.38 -1.30 -10.44
N GLY A 125 1.15 -1.02 -10.01
CA GLY A 125 0.00 -0.76 -10.89
C GLY A 125 0.06 0.62 -11.56
N ILE A 126 0.87 1.52 -11.02
CA ILE A 126 1.28 2.78 -11.65
C ILE A 126 2.72 2.64 -12.12
N LYS A 127 2.98 2.93 -13.40
CA LYS A 127 4.34 2.94 -13.96
C LYS A 127 4.46 3.99 -15.05
N ALA A 128 5.36 4.95 -14.85
CA ALA A 128 5.65 5.93 -15.88
C ALA A 128 6.39 5.27 -17.05
N SER A 129 6.02 5.63 -18.28
CA SER A 129 6.45 4.94 -19.50
C SER A 129 7.98 4.94 -19.72
N PHE A 130 8.69 5.99 -19.31
CA PHE A 130 10.15 6.09 -19.46
C PHE A 130 10.95 5.18 -18.52
N LEU A 131 10.33 4.67 -17.43
CA LEU A 131 10.99 3.73 -16.52
C LEU A 131 11.31 2.40 -17.23
N GLY A 132 10.60 2.09 -18.31
CA GLY A 132 10.79 0.86 -19.07
C GLY A 132 10.65 -0.38 -18.18
N THR A 133 11.54 -1.35 -18.36
CA THR A 133 11.61 -2.56 -17.53
C THR A 133 12.51 -2.39 -16.31
N ASP A 134 13.10 -1.21 -16.07
CA ASP A 134 13.99 -1.00 -14.93
C ASP A 134 13.22 -1.11 -13.61
N LEU A 135 13.82 -1.85 -12.68
CA LEU A 135 13.22 -2.38 -11.45
C LEU A 135 13.76 -1.64 -10.22
N GLY A 136 14.51 -0.57 -10.41
CA GLY A 136 15.28 0.07 -9.34
C GLY A 136 14.69 1.37 -8.82
N HIS A 137 13.57 1.86 -9.37
CA HIS A 137 13.03 3.14 -8.95
C HIS A 137 11.56 3.34 -9.32
N SER A 138 10.93 4.22 -8.56
CA SER A 138 9.55 4.63 -8.76
C SER A 138 9.46 6.09 -9.20
N TYR A 139 8.42 6.42 -9.96
CA TYR A 139 8.04 7.78 -10.32
C TYR A 139 6.59 8.04 -9.94
N ALA A 140 6.32 9.20 -9.34
CA ALA A 140 4.97 9.61 -8.98
C ALA A 140 4.20 10.05 -10.24
N ALA A 141 3.55 9.09 -10.89
CA ALA A 141 2.54 9.33 -11.92
C ALA A 141 1.14 9.15 -11.33
N TRP A 142 0.18 9.98 -11.73
CA TRP A 142 -1.18 9.96 -11.19
C TRP A 142 -2.18 9.22 -12.08
N GLU A 143 -1.68 8.24 -12.83
CA GLU A 143 -2.43 7.38 -13.73
C GLU A 143 -1.85 5.96 -13.66
N GLU A 144 -2.72 4.97 -13.66
CA GLU A 144 -2.37 3.56 -13.80
C GLU A 144 -1.67 3.26 -15.14
N ARG A 145 -0.87 2.20 -15.16
CA ARG A 145 -0.22 1.74 -16.39
C ARG A 145 -1.26 1.22 -17.40
N PRO A 146 -1.00 1.30 -18.72
CA PRO A 146 -1.98 0.95 -19.75
C PRO A 146 -2.60 -0.45 -19.60
N GLU A 147 -1.81 -1.44 -19.20
CA GLU A 147 -2.26 -2.83 -19.02
C GLU A 147 -3.24 -2.97 -17.83
N VAL A 148 -3.06 -2.16 -16.78
CA VAL A 148 -4.01 -2.10 -15.67
C VAL A 148 -5.30 -1.39 -16.11
N ARG A 149 -5.20 -0.29 -16.87
CA ARG A 149 -6.37 0.39 -17.42
C ARG A 149 -7.21 -0.53 -18.30
N GLU A 150 -6.55 -1.23 -19.22
CA GLU A 150 -7.21 -2.15 -20.15
C GLU A 150 -7.93 -3.27 -19.39
N TRP A 151 -7.23 -3.91 -18.45
CA TRP A 151 -7.83 -4.96 -17.62
C TRP A 151 -9.04 -4.44 -16.81
N TRP A 152 -8.91 -3.28 -16.14
CA TRP A 152 -10.01 -2.75 -15.34
C TRP A 152 -11.21 -2.30 -16.17
N SER A 153 -11.02 -1.92 -17.44
CA SER A 153 -12.13 -1.65 -18.35
C SER A 153 -13.01 -2.88 -18.61
N GLN A 154 -12.47 -4.10 -18.42
CA GLN A 154 -13.22 -5.34 -18.54
C GLN A 154 -13.92 -5.73 -17.22
N VAL A 155 -13.34 -5.37 -16.07
CA VAL A 155 -13.93 -5.64 -14.75
C VAL A 155 -15.03 -4.62 -14.42
N PHE A 156 -14.75 -3.33 -14.60
CA PHE A 156 -15.66 -2.22 -14.36
C PHE A 156 -15.64 -1.22 -15.54
N PRO A 157 -16.31 -1.52 -16.68
CA PRO A 157 -16.34 -0.65 -17.86
C PRO A 157 -16.86 0.77 -17.58
N GLU A 158 -17.68 0.92 -16.54
CA GLU A 158 -18.29 2.18 -16.13
C GLU A 158 -17.45 3.00 -15.14
N LYS A 159 -16.27 2.52 -14.76
CA LYS A 159 -15.41 3.16 -13.74
C LYS A 159 -14.03 3.43 -14.31
N ALA A 160 -13.43 4.52 -13.83
CA ALA A 160 -12.03 4.83 -14.03
C ALA A 160 -11.32 4.89 -12.68
N PHE A 161 -10.02 4.63 -12.69
CA PHE A 161 -9.16 4.95 -11.57
C PHE A 161 -9.15 6.46 -11.34
N ILE A 162 -9.29 6.87 -10.09
CA ILE A 162 -9.25 8.28 -9.69
C ILE A 162 -8.07 8.51 -8.74
N PRO A 163 -7.32 9.63 -8.89
CA PRO A 163 -6.34 10.06 -7.90
C PRO A 163 -6.93 10.07 -6.47
N LEU A 164 -6.21 9.48 -5.52
CA LEU A 164 -6.53 9.59 -4.11
C LEU A 164 -6.03 10.92 -3.57
N ASP A 165 -6.94 11.70 -2.98
CA ASP A 165 -6.60 12.97 -2.33
C ASP A 165 -5.58 12.76 -1.20
N ARG A 166 -4.76 13.77 -0.98
CA ARG A 166 -3.69 13.76 0.03
C ARG A 166 -4.16 13.61 1.46
N SER A 167 -5.38 14.05 1.72
CA SER A 167 -6.05 13.91 2.99
C SER A 167 -6.81 12.60 3.15
N HIS A 168 -6.80 11.71 2.14
CA HIS A 168 -7.52 10.43 2.20
C HIS A 168 -7.09 9.60 3.41
N ASP A 169 -8.06 9.00 4.10
CA ASP A 169 -7.82 8.30 5.38
C ASP A 169 -6.80 7.17 5.27
N LEU A 170 -6.71 6.52 4.10
CA LEU A 170 -5.68 5.53 3.78
C LEU A 170 -4.27 6.01 4.17
N PHE A 171 -3.91 7.26 3.91
CA PHE A 171 -2.56 7.76 4.18
C PHE A 171 -2.31 8.11 5.66
N ARG A 172 -3.32 8.03 6.53
CA ARG A 172 -3.25 8.49 7.92
C ARG A 172 -3.97 7.59 8.92
N ILE A 173 -4.34 6.38 8.52
CA ILE A 173 -5.13 5.47 9.34
C ILE A 173 -4.34 4.96 10.55
N PHE A 174 -3.04 4.70 10.37
CA PHE A 174 -2.16 4.28 11.45
C PHE A 174 -0.95 5.22 11.58
N PHE A 175 -0.07 5.24 10.57
CA PHE A 175 1.00 6.23 10.50
C PHE A 175 0.51 7.52 9.88
N LYS A 176 0.94 8.65 10.45
CA LYS A 176 0.63 9.99 9.96
C LYS A 176 1.92 10.72 9.65
N GLY A 177 2.03 11.23 8.43
CA GLY A 177 3.21 11.96 7.99
C GLY A 177 4.41 11.08 7.68
N LEU A 178 5.50 11.76 7.38
CA LEU A 178 6.78 11.14 7.03
C LEU A 178 7.47 10.50 8.26
N PRO A 179 8.35 9.50 8.05
CA PRO A 179 9.24 9.02 9.11
C PRO A 179 10.03 10.17 9.73
N LYS A 180 10.17 10.16 11.05
CA LYS A 180 11.13 11.02 11.74
C LYS A 180 12.39 10.21 12.01
N ASN A 181 13.51 10.89 12.18
CA ASN A 181 14.77 10.26 12.60
C ASN A 181 14.61 9.42 13.89
N ALA A 182 13.72 9.80 14.81
CA ALA A 182 13.43 9.04 16.03
C ALA A 182 12.68 7.72 15.78
N ASP A 183 12.03 7.59 14.63
CA ASP A 183 11.24 6.40 14.27
C ASP A 183 12.09 5.33 13.58
N LEU A 184 13.30 5.68 13.13
CA LEU A 184 14.19 4.76 12.43
C LEU A 184 14.94 3.90 13.46
N LYS A 185 14.86 2.57 13.32
CA LYS A 185 15.68 1.61 14.07
C LYS A 185 17.10 1.61 13.49
N ILE A 186 17.87 2.65 13.81
CA ILE A 186 19.26 2.81 13.36
C ILE A 186 20.23 2.58 14.51
N GLU A 187 21.34 1.91 14.20
CA GLU A 187 22.45 1.71 15.13
C GLU A 187 23.15 3.02 15.46
N SER A 188 23.83 3.09 16.61
CA SER A 188 24.57 4.29 17.03
C SER A 188 25.72 4.66 16.08
N SER A 189 26.22 3.69 15.31
CA SER A 189 27.26 3.83 14.29
C SER A 189 26.73 4.43 12.97
N GLN A 190 25.43 4.31 12.71
CA GLN A 190 24.81 4.73 11.46
C GLN A 190 24.53 6.24 11.44
N LYS A 191 24.73 6.86 10.28
CA LYS A 191 24.39 8.27 10.08
C LYS A 191 22.87 8.43 9.98
N ARG A 192 22.39 9.54 10.53
CA ARG A 192 21.00 10.00 10.36
C ARG A 192 20.88 10.81 9.09
N LEU A 193 19.69 10.80 8.49
CA LEU A 193 19.41 11.68 7.36
C LEU A 193 19.51 13.15 7.85
N PRO A 194 20.27 14.03 7.15
CA PRO A 194 20.39 15.42 7.56
C PRO A 194 19.03 16.14 7.57
N GLU A 195 18.83 17.05 8.52
CA GLU A 195 17.58 17.81 8.65
C GLU A 195 17.23 18.61 7.39
N THR A 196 18.24 19.06 6.64
CA THR A 196 18.05 19.75 5.36
C THR A 196 17.45 18.82 4.30
N VAL A 197 17.85 17.56 4.28
CA VAL A 197 17.31 16.54 3.36
C VAL A 197 15.92 16.11 3.82
N LEU A 198 15.70 15.97 5.13
CA LEU A 198 14.36 15.73 5.68
C LEU A 198 13.41 16.86 5.35
N THR A 199 13.80 18.11 5.57
CA THR A 199 13.03 19.31 5.19
C THR A 199 12.77 19.36 3.68
N PHE A 200 13.75 18.96 2.85
CA PHE A 200 13.55 18.88 1.40
C PHE A 200 12.54 17.79 1.02
N VAL A 201 12.71 16.58 1.55
CA VAL A 201 11.80 15.46 1.32
C VAL A 201 10.42 15.81 1.84
N GLU A 202 10.34 16.50 2.98
CA GLU A 202 9.14 17.13 3.44
C GLU A 202 8.65 18.10 2.37
N GLN A 203 9.23 19.25 2.10
CA GLN A 203 8.67 20.23 1.15
C GLN A 203 8.32 19.69 -0.26
N GLU A 204 9.09 18.75 -0.80
CA GLU A 204 8.84 18.14 -2.12
C GLU A 204 7.80 17.00 -2.04
N LYS A 205 7.63 16.37 -0.87
CA LYS A 205 6.72 15.23 -0.62
C LYS A 205 5.74 15.46 0.54
N TRP A 206 5.54 16.68 1.08
CA TRP A 206 4.92 17.13 2.37
C TRP A 206 4.91 18.70 2.39
N PRO A 207 4.10 19.51 3.12
CA PRO A 207 3.24 19.25 4.28
C PRO A 207 1.97 18.45 4.00
N GLN A 208 1.71 18.17 2.72
CA GLN A 208 0.53 17.46 2.22
C GLN A 208 0.96 16.17 1.53
N GLY A 209 1.78 15.34 2.14
CA GLY A 209 2.46 14.30 1.39
C GLY A 209 1.62 13.12 1.01
N THR A 210 1.63 12.80 -0.27
CA THR A 210 1.18 11.50 -0.74
C THR A 210 2.16 10.99 -1.75
N TYR A 211 2.19 9.67 -1.79
CA TYR A 211 2.60 8.98 -2.98
C TYR A 211 1.41 8.90 -3.93
N SER A 212 1.66 8.97 -5.23
CA SER A 212 0.58 8.91 -6.21
C SER A 212 -0.13 7.56 -6.08
N PHE A 213 -1.35 7.55 -5.57
CA PHE A 213 -2.19 6.38 -5.60
C PHE A 213 -3.42 6.76 -6.39
N VAL A 214 -3.87 5.83 -7.22
CA VAL A 214 -5.18 5.91 -7.86
C VAL A 214 -6.04 4.78 -7.32
N GLY A 215 -7.35 4.97 -7.29
CA GLY A 215 -8.26 3.99 -6.73
C GLY A 215 -9.59 3.89 -7.44
N ILE A 216 -10.31 2.80 -7.19
CA ILE A 216 -11.67 2.58 -7.68
C ILE A 216 -12.60 2.38 -6.50
N LYS A 217 -13.72 3.11 -6.54
CA LYS A 217 -14.81 2.95 -5.57
C LYS A 217 -15.89 2.00 -6.08
N VAL A 218 -16.21 1.01 -5.27
CA VAL A 218 -17.31 0.05 -5.49
C VAL A 218 -18.26 0.17 -4.32
N LYS A 219 -19.56 0.40 -4.59
CA LYS A 219 -20.58 0.64 -3.55
C LYS A 219 -20.17 1.70 -2.51
N GLY A 220 -19.50 2.77 -2.95
CA GLY A 220 -19.11 3.91 -2.11
C GLY A 220 -17.81 3.74 -1.33
N ARG A 221 -17.29 2.52 -1.16
CA ARG A 221 -15.99 2.25 -0.51
C ARG A 221 -14.85 2.16 -1.53
N LEU A 222 -13.64 2.47 -1.11
CA LEU A 222 -12.43 2.24 -1.90
C LEU A 222 -12.15 0.73 -1.92
N ALA A 223 -12.37 0.08 -3.07
CA ALA A 223 -12.27 -1.38 -3.20
C ALA A 223 -10.99 -1.85 -3.89
N CYS A 224 -10.37 -0.98 -4.68
CA CYS A 224 -9.08 -1.24 -5.32
C CYS A 224 -8.20 0.01 -5.25
N VAL A 225 -6.91 -0.19 -5.01
CA VAL A 225 -5.88 0.84 -5.12
C VAL A 225 -4.73 0.37 -5.99
N ALA A 226 -4.19 1.27 -6.79
CA ALA A 226 -2.96 1.09 -7.53
C ALA A 226 -1.92 2.10 -7.05
N SER A 227 -0.70 1.61 -6.80
CA SER A 227 0.44 2.44 -6.45
C SER A 227 1.58 2.23 -7.45
N PRO A 228 2.57 3.14 -7.48
CA PRO A 228 3.88 2.81 -7.98
C PRO A 228 4.50 1.76 -7.07
N ILE A 229 5.67 1.28 -7.44
CA ILE A 229 6.32 0.18 -6.73
C ILE A 229 6.69 0.56 -5.30
N CYS A 230 5.92 0.04 -4.35
CA CYS A 230 6.14 0.20 -2.91
C CYS A 230 6.81 -1.05 -2.32
N ALA A 231 6.61 -2.23 -2.91
CA ALA A 231 7.23 -3.48 -2.45
C ALA A 231 8.76 -3.41 -2.38
N MET A 232 9.40 -2.59 -3.23
CA MET A 232 10.84 -2.34 -3.15
C MET A 232 11.30 -1.86 -1.77
N GLY A 233 10.41 -1.23 -1.00
CA GLY A 233 10.71 -0.69 0.32
C GLY A 233 10.38 -1.60 1.49
N TRP A 234 9.79 -2.78 1.28
CA TRP A 234 9.32 -3.61 2.39
C TRP A 234 10.25 -4.77 2.75
N GLY A 235 11.15 -5.16 1.84
CA GLY A 235 11.98 -6.34 1.99
C GLY A 235 13.03 -6.20 3.10
N GLN A 236 13.10 -7.21 3.97
CA GLN A 236 14.23 -7.45 4.86
C GLN A 236 14.80 -8.84 4.60
N ASP A 237 16.13 -8.96 4.68
CA ASP A 237 16.81 -10.26 4.64
C ASP A 237 16.61 -11.04 5.96
N GLU A 238 17.18 -12.25 6.03
CA GLU A 238 17.09 -13.13 7.20
C GLU A 238 17.75 -12.55 8.47
N PHE A 239 18.60 -11.52 8.33
CA PHE A 239 19.25 -10.80 9.42
C PHE A 239 18.52 -9.50 9.79
N GLY A 240 17.43 -9.16 9.09
CA GLY A 240 16.65 -7.95 9.32
C GLY A 240 17.18 -6.71 8.60
N HIS A 241 18.18 -6.84 7.72
CA HIS A 241 18.67 -5.71 6.94
C HIS A 241 17.73 -5.41 5.78
N TRP A 242 17.55 -4.13 5.49
CA TRP A 242 16.72 -3.68 4.39
C TRP A 242 17.30 -4.05 3.02
N ILE A 243 16.45 -4.58 2.14
CA ILE A 243 16.80 -4.93 0.76
C ILE A 243 15.69 -4.60 -0.23
N PRO A 244 16.03 -4.17 -1.47
CA PRO A 244 17.35 -3.72 -1.93
C PRO A 244 17.65 -2.27 -1.48
N PRO A 245 18.89 -1.77 -1.64
CA PRO A 245 19.18 -0.36 -1.41
C PRO A 245 18.31 0.58 -2.26
N ILE A 246 17.80 1.65 -1.64
CA ILE A 246 16.92 2.62 -2.31
C ILE A 246 17.59 4.00 -2.37
N SER A 247 17.52 4.61 -3.55
CA SER A 247 17.96 5.99 -3.78
C SER A 247 16.79 6.97 -3.70
N PHE A 248 17.07 8.20 -3.26
CA PHE A 248 16.11 9.31 -3.30
C PHE A 248 16.32 10.21 -4.49
N ARG A 249 15.22 10.54 -5.14
CA ARG A 249 15.17 11.58 -6.17
C ARG A 249 15.03 12.94 -5.50
N ILE A 250 16.04 13.77 -5.63
CA ILE A 250 16.11 15.13 -5.09
C ILE A 250 16.08 16.12 -6.25
N ARG A 251 15.32 17.20 -6.09
CA ARG A 251 15.25 18.32 -7.03
C ARG A 251 16.46 19.21 -6.76
N GLU A 252 17.30 19.39 -7.77
CA GLU A 252 18.42 20.31 -7.66
C GLU A 252 17.92 21.76 -7.74
N SER A 253 18.65 22.66 -7.09
CA SER A 253 18.41 24.10 -7.17
C SER A 253 19.73 24.87 -7.17
N ALA A 254 19.76 25.98 -7.92
CA ALA A 254 20.86 26.93 -7.95
C ALA A 254 20.32 28.31 -8.38
N GLU A 255 21.16 29.34 -8.33
CA GLU A 255 20.83 30.65 -8.89
C GLU A 255 20.74 30.58 -10.43
N ASN A 256 19.76 31.27 -11.02
CA ASN A 256 19.47 31.29 -12.47
C ASN A 256 19.29 29.89 -13.11
N PHE A 257 18.88 28.91 -12.29
CA PHE A 257 18.89 27.52 -12.72
C PHE A 257 17.83 27.24 -13.79
N ASP A 258 16.64 27.83 -13.69
CA ASP A 258 15.60 27.69 -14.73
C ASP A 258 16.04 28.29 -16.07
N GLU A 259 16.64 29.49 -16.08
CA GLU A 259 17.14 30.09 -17.32
C GLU A 259 18.26 29.25 -17.95
N ASN A 260 19.18 28.75 -17.14
CA ASN A 260 20.29 27.94 -17.62
C ASN A 260 19.81 26.60 -18.20
N LEU A 261 18.82 25.94 -17.58
CA LEU A 261 18.28 24.67 -18.06
C LEU A 261 17.54 24.83 -19.41
N LYS A 262 16.91 25.98 -19.68
CA LYS A 262 16.26 26.27 -20.99
C LYS A 262 17.24 26.29 -22.17
N LEU A 263 18.51 26.62 -21.90
CA LEU A 263 19.56 26.69 -22.91
C LEU A 263 20.37 25.39 -23.01
N ALA A 264 20.13 24.44 -22.12
CA ALA A 264 20.88 23.20 -22.06
C ALA A 264 20.42 22.21 -23.13
N SER A 265 21.38 21.51 -23.74
CA SER A 265 21.08 20.35 -24.57
C SER A 265 20.84 19.12 -23.68
N PHE A 266 19.76 18.41 -23.94
CA PHE A 266 19.45 17.13 -23.30
C PHE A 266 19.36 16.01 -24.36
N ALA A 267 19.64 14.78 -23.93
CA ALA A 267 19.54 13.58 -24.74
C ALA A 267 18.37 12.70 -24.27
N GLY A 268 17.91 11.79 -25.12
CA GLY A 268 16.85 10.85 -24.83
C GLY A 268 15.50 11.20 -25.46
N GLY A 269 14.49 10.41 -25.10
CA GLY A 269 13.11 10.58 -25.55
C GLY A 269 12.32 11.54 -24.67
N THR A 270 11.15 11.93 -25.18
CA THR A 270 10.19 12.79 -24.49
C THR A 270 9.01 11.97 -24.01
N PHE A 271 8.62 12.14 -22.75
CA PHE A 271 7.53 11.39 -22.14
C PHE A 271 6.63 12.31 -21.34
N GLU A 272 5.32 12.19 -21.54
CA GLU A 272 4.36 12.95 -20.74
C GLU A 272 4.01 12.17 -19.48
N VAL A 273 3.98 12.87 -18.34
CA VAL A 273 3.51 12.31 -17.07
C VAL A 273 2.48 13.22 -16.43
N THR A 274 1.39 12.60 -16.01
CA THR A 274 0.26 13.25 -15.36
C THR A 274 0.56 13.55 -13.91
N ARG A 275 0.41 14.83 -13.58
CA ARG A 275 0.45 15.35 -12.21
C ARG A 275 -0.89 15.13 -11.52
N GLU A 276 -0.91 15.33 -10.23
CA GLU A 276 -2.13 15.25 -9.41
C GLU A 276 -3.21 16.23 -9.86
N ASP A 277 -2.80 17.43 -10.28
CA ASP A 277 -3.69 18.48 -10.80
C ASP A 277 -4.20 18.20 -12.23
N GLY A 278 -3.84 17.05 -12.80
CA GLY A 278 -4.21 16.63 -14.16
C GLY A 278 -3.36 17.24 -15.27
N LEU A 279 -2.49 18.21 -14.96
CA LEU A 279 -1.57 18.78 -15.94
C LEU A 279 -0.42 17.81 -16.24
N LYS A 280 0.27 18.01 -17.37
CA LYS A 280 1.33 17.12 -17.83
C LYS A 280 2.70 17.76 -17.63
N ASP A 281 3.56 17.09 -16.85
CA ASP A 281 5.00 17.34 -16.89
C ASP A 281 5.58 16.64 -18.14
N ILE A 282 6.51 17.29 -18.82
CA ILE A 282 7.28 16.69 -19.92
C ILE A 282 8.62 16.22 -19.35
N ILE A 283 8.86 14.92 -19.41
CA ILE A 283 10.07 14.26 -18.93
C ILE A 283 10.98 13.96 -20.10
N TYR A 284 12.25 14.34 -19.97
CA TYR A 284 13.29 13.97 -20.92
C TYR A 284 14.21 12.97 -20.27
N SER A 285 14.26 11.77 -20.86
CA SER A 285 15.05 10.67 -20.34
C SER A 285 15.45 9.72 -21.45
N GLU A 286 16.60 9.08 -21.31
CA GLU A 286 16.90 7.87 -22.08
C GLU A 286 16.11 6.69 -21.47
N PRO A 287 15.58 5.77 -22.29
CA PRO A 287 14.90 4.58 -21.78
C PRO A 287 15.80 3.78 -20.82
N GLY A 288 15.25 3.43 -19.65
CA GLY A 288 15.98 2.69 -18.61
C GLY A 288 17.02 3.52 -17.84
N GLN A 289 17.11 4.82 -18.10
CA GLN A 289 17.87 5.75 -17.26
C GLN A 289 16.94 6.44 -16.27
N ARG A 290 17.50 6.81 -15.12
CA ARG A 290 16.79 7.63 -14.13
C ARG A 290 16.59 9.04 -14.71
N PRO A 291 15.35 9.55 -14.78
CA PRO A 291 15.05 10.80 -15.45
C PRO A 291 15.74 11.95 -14.73
N ALA A 292 16.46 12.76 -15.49
CA ALA A 292 17.12 13.94 -14.97
C ALA A 292 16.30 15.20 -15.25
N TRP A 293 15.67 15.36 -16.42
CA TRP A 293 15.12 16.65 -16.86
C TRP A 293 13.59 16.65 -16.92
N VAL A 294 12.99 17.72 -16.39
CA VAL A 294 11.54 17.88 -16.37
C VAL A 294 11.17 19.31 -16.73
N GLN A 295 10.28 19.46 -17.71
CA GLN A 295 9.60 20.71 -18.01
C GLN A 295 8.17 20.65 -17.44
N GLU A 296 7.86 21.59 -16.55
CA GLU A 296 6.52 21.75 -15.96
C GLU A 296 5.53 22.36 -16.97
N PRO A 297 4.21 22.20 -16.76
CA PRO A 297 3.17 22.85 -17.58
C PRO A 297 3.33 24.37 -17.71
N THR A 298 3.96 25.00 -16.71
CA THR A 298 4.22 26.45 -16.66
C THR A 298 5.40 26.88 -17.54
N GLY A 299 6.12 25.92 -18.16
CA GLY A 299 7.34 26.16 -18.92
C GLY A 299 8.62 26.21 -18.06
N ARG A 300 8.50 26.02 -16.73
CA ARG A 300 9.63 25.95 -15.80
C ARG A 300 10.38 24.63 -15.94
N TRP A 301 11.70 24.70 -15.95
CA TRP A 301 12.58 23.55 -16.00
C TRP A 301 13.09 23.15 -14.61
N ARG A 302 13.24 21.85 -14.42
CA ARG A 302 13.80 21.22 -13.21
C ARG A 302 14.77 20.13 -13.63
N ILE A 303 15.79 19.93 -12.81
CA ILE A 303 16.59 18.71 -12.86
C ILE A 303 16.47 17.95 -11.54
N PHE A 304 16.37 16.63 -11.65
CA PHE A 304 16.36 15.71 -10.53
C PHE A 304 17.62 14.85 -10.55
N LYS A 305 18.23 14.67 -9.39
CA LYS A 305 19.33 13.72 -9.20
C LYS A 305 18.95 12.66 -8.19
N TYR A 306 19.56 11.49 -8.34
CA TYR A 306 19.35 10.38 -7.44
C TYR A 306 20.54 10.25 -6.50
N TYR A 307 20.25 10.35 -5.22
CA TYR A 307 21.22 10.21 -4.14
C TYR A 307 21.04 8.85 -3.47
N SER A 308 22.16 8.18 -3.23
CA SER A 308 22.21 6.89 -2.55
C SER A 308 23.01 7.06 -1.26
N GLY A 309 22.65 6.28 -0.26
CA GLY A 309 23.30 6.26 1.06
C GLY A 309 22.52 5.32 1.96
N GLU A 310 23.18 4.78 2.97
CA GLU A 310 22.54 3.90 3.94
C GLU A 310 21.42 4.64 4.69
N GLU A 311 21.66 5.89 5.08
CA GLU A 311 20.70 6.77 5.73
C GLU A 311 19.48 7.10 4.85
N ILE A 312 19.71 7.26 3.54
CA ILE A 312 18.65 7.48 2.56
C ILE A 312 17.83 6.21 2.40
N SER A 313 18.50 5.07 2.25
CA SER A 313 17.86 3.77 2.08
C SER A 313 17.00 3.43 3.30
N ASN A 314 17.56 3.52 4.51
CA ASN A 314 16.84 3.24 5.77
C ASN A 314 15.59 4.10 5.91
N TYR A 315 15.69 5.40 5.60
CA TYR A 315 14.54 6.29 5.62
C TYR A 315 13.51 5.91 4.54
N ALA A 316 13.94 5.57 3.33
CA ALA A 316 13.06 5.15 2.24
C ALA A 316 12.26 3.89 2.59
N HIS A 317 12.93 2.87 3.14
CA HIS A 317 12.28 1.65 3.61
C HIS A 317 11.24 1.94 4.70
N ALA A 318 11.61 2.75 5.70
CA ALA A 318 10.65 3.15 6.73
C ALA A 318 9.44 3.88 6.14
N PHE A 319 9.64 4.76 5.15
CA PHE A 319 8.55 5.45 4.48
C PHE A 319 7.62 4.49 3.72
N TYR A 320 8.17 3.62 2.86
CA TYR A 320 7.38 2.68 2.07
C TYR A 320 6.68 1.63 2.93
N ALA A 321 7.33 1.13 3.97
CA ALA A 321 6.72 0.20 4.91
C ALA A 321 5.53 0.84 5.63
N ARG A 322 5.65 2.11 6.08
CA ARG A 322 4.52 2.84 6.66
C ARG A 322 3.34 2.97 5.69
N LEU A 323 3.62 3.29 4.42
CA LEU A 323 2.58 3.34 3.39
C LEU A 323 1.91 1.98 3.18
N GLY A 324 2.70 0.91 3.06
CA GLY A 324 2.19 -0.46 2.93
C GLY A 324 1.30 -0.83 4.12
N MET A 325 1.78 -0.65 5.35
CA MET A 325 1.02 -0.92 6.57
C MET A 325 -0.31 -0.15 6.60
N ASN A 326 -0.28 1.14 6.22
CA ASN A 326 -1.47 1.96 6.11
C ASN A 326 -2.48 1.41 5.09
N VAL A 327 -2.03 0.95 3.91
CA VAL A 327 -2.91 0.32 2.89
C VAL A 327 -3.58 -0.94 3.44
N PHE A 328 -2.79 -1.85 4.02
CA PHE A 328 -3.34 -3.11 4.54
C PHE A 328 -4.27 -2.88 5.74
N LEU A 329 -3.93 -1.97 6.67
CA LEU A 329 -4.82 -1.62 7.78
C LEU A 329 -6.08 -0.91 7.30
N TYR A 330 -6.00 -0.04 6.28
CA TYR A 330 -7.17 0.57 5.67
C TYR A 330 -8.12 -0.49 5.12
N ALA A 331 -7.59 -1.47 4.39
CA ALA A 331 -8.35 -2.56 3.80
C ALA A 331 -9.04 -3.47 4.84
N LEU A 332 -8.49 -3.58 6.06
CA LEU A 332 -9.12 -4.36 7.14
C LEU A 332 -10.18 -3.61 7.92
N LEU A 333 -10.08 -2.28 7.96
CA LEU A 333 -10.93 -1.45 8.81
C LEU A 333 -12.13 -0.85 8.05
N ASN A 334 -12.20 -0.98 6.72
CA ASN A 334 -13.20 -0.31 5.86
C ASN A 334 -13.72 -1.21 4.73
#